data_AF-X0UWE1-F1
#
_entry.id   AF-X0UWE1-F1
#
_cell.length_a   1.000
_cell.length_b   1.000
_cell.length_c   1.000
_cell.angle_alpha   90.00
_cell.angle_beta   90.00
_cell.angle_gamma   90.00
#
_symmetry.space_group_name_H-M   'P 1'
#
loop_
_entity.id
_entity.type
_entity.pdbx_description
1 polymer ?
#
loop_
_entity_poly.entity_id
_entity_poly.type
_entity_poly.pdbx_seq_one_letter_code
_entity_poly.pdbx_strand_id
1 'polypeptide(L)' 'MSANLTPEYEKAERRYREAGTDEERLDALREMLSAIPKHKGTEKMQADIKRRISQMRKDQAK' A
#
# COMPACT_ATOMS: atom_id res chain seq x y z
N MET A 1 7.54 -17.05 6.81
CA MET A 1 7.58 -16.15 7.98
C MET A 1 6.26 -15.41 8.02
N SER A 2 5.56 -15.43 9.15
CA SER A 2 4.39 -14.58 9.39
C SER A 2 4.88 -13.15 9.50
N ALA A 3 4.45 -12.29 8.57
CA ALA A 3 4.67 -10.86 8.73
C ALA A 3 3.70 -10.40 9.82
N ASN A 4 4.23 -9.95 10.96
CA ASN A 4 3.44 -9.27 11.98
C ASN A 4 3.09 -7.89 11.42
N LEU A 5 2.04 -7.83 10.59
CA LEU A 5 1.53 -6.60 10.03
C LEU A 5 0.96 -5.74 11.17
N THR A 6 1.13 -4.43 11.04
CA THR A 6 0.64 -3.48 12.04
C THR A 6 -0.88 -3.31 11.89
N PRO A 7 -1.63 -3.03 12.98
CA PRO A 7 -3.04 -2.68 12.88
C PRO A 7 -3.31 -1.51 11.92
N GLU A 8 -2.36 -0.59 11.80
CA GLU A 8 -2.37 0.54 10.87
C GLU A 8 -2.30 0.05 9.41
N TYR A 9 -1.47 -0.96 9.13
CA TYR A 9 -1.39 -1.56 7.80
C TYR A 9 -2.71 -2.23 7.42
N GLU A 10 -3.33 -2.98 8.33
CA GLU A 10 -4.61 -3.63 8.06
C GLU A 10 -5.74 -2.61 7.83
N LYS A 11 -5.74 -1.50 8.58
CA LYS A 11 -6.67 -0.39 8.34
C LYS A 11 -6.47 0.23 6.97
N ALA A 12 -5.22 0.50 6.58
CA ALA A 12 -4.90 1.06 5.27
C ALA A 12 -5.23 0.08 4.14
N GLU A 13 -5.04 -1.22 4.35
CA GLU A 13 -5.43 -2.25 3.39
C GLU A 13 -6.95 -2.32 3.21
N ARG A 14 -7.73 -2.22 4.30
CA ARG A 14 -9.19 -2.12 4.21
C ARG A 14 -9.61 -0.89 3.40
N ARG A 15 -9.04 0.28 3.70
CA ARG A 15 -9.28 1.51 2.92
C ARG A 15 -8.96 1.32 1.45
N TYR A 16 -7.85 0.66 1.12
CA TYR A 16 -7.48 0.38 -0.27
C TYR A 16 -8.51 -0.51 -0.98
N ARG A 17 -9.08 -1.50 -0.27
CA ARG A 17 -10.12 -2.39 -0.82
C ARG A 17 -11.48 -1.70 -0.97
N GLU A 18 -11.79 -0.77 -0.09
CA GLU A 18 -13.06 -0.01 -0.08
C GLU A 18 -13.02 1.24 -0.98
N ALA A 19 -11.83 1.69 -1.37
CA ALA A 19 -11.64 2.88 -2.18
C ALA A 19 -12.37 2.80 -3.54
N GLY A 20 -13.24 3.78 -3.77
CA GLY A 20 -14.06 3.91 -4.97
C GLY A 20 -13.37 4.70 -6.07
N THR A 21 -12.39 5.54 -5.72
CA THR A 21 -11.63 6.36 -6.67
C THR A 21 -10.16 5.98 -6.71
N ASP A 22 -9.49 6.34 -7.81
CA ASP A 22 -8.05 6.09 -7.95
C ASP A 22 -7.22 6.97 -7.00
N GLU A 23 -7.73 8.15 -6.61
CA GLU A 23 -7.11 9.01 -5.60
C GLU A 23 -7.14 8.36 -4.22
N GLU A 24 -8.30 7.85 -3.80
CA GLU A 24 -8.46 7.13 -2.53
C GLU A 24 -7.58 5.88 -2.49
N ARG A 25 -7.50 5.13 -3.60
CA ARG A 25 -6.62 3.97 -3.72
C ARG A 25 -5.15 4.36 -3.59
N LEU A 26 -4.75 5.47 -4.20
CA LEU A 26 -3.36 5.94 -4.16
C LEU A 26 -2.96 6.36 -2.74
N ASP A 27 -3.84 7.06 -2.04
CA ASP A 27 -3.60 7.48 -0.66
C ASP A 27 -3.57 6.28 0.29
N ALA A 28 -4.49 5.32 0.14
CA ALA A 28 -4.46 4.08 0.91
C ALA A 28 -3.15 3.29 0.68
N LEU A 29 -2.64 3.20 -0.56
CA LEU A 29 -1.35 2.57 -0.83
C LEU A 29 -0.18 3.31 -0.15
N ARG A 30 -0.21 4.63 -0.07
CA ARG A 30 0.80 5.43 0.65
C ARG A 30 0.74 5.17 2.15
N GLU A 31 -0.46 5.08 2.71
CA GLU A 31 -0.68 4.72 4.12
C GLU A 31 -0.15 3.30 4.41
N MET A 32 -0.47 2.32 3.55
CA MET A 32 0.05 0.95 3.64
C MET A 32 1.59 0.95 3.62
N LEU A 33 2.23 1.74 2.75
CA LEU A 33 3.69 1.84 2.66
C LEU A 33 4.32 2.49 3.91
N SER A 34 3.61 3.41 4.55
CA SER A 34 4.05 4.06 5.78
C SER A 34 3.94 3.12 6.99
N ALA A 35 2.85 2.35 7.05
CA ALA A 35 2.51 1.48 8.16
C ALA A 35 3.21 0.11 8.13
N ILE A 36 3.64 -0.37 6.96
CA ILE A 36 4.29 -1.67 6.83
C ILE A 36 5.64 -1.69 7.57
N PRO A 37 5.93 -2.76 8.37
CA PRO A 37 7.24 -2.90 9.01
C PRO A 37 8.39 -2.83 8.00
N LYS A 38 9.52 -2.24 8.39
CA LYS A 38 10.71 -2.08 7.52
C LYS A 38 11.81 -3.08 7.86
N HIS A 39 11.54 -4.36 7.60
CA HIS A 39 12.49 -5.45 7.85
C HIS A 39 12.42 -6.51 6.74
N LYS A 40 13.37 -7.46 6.73
CA LYS A 40 13.49 -8.50 5.69
C LYS A 40 12.19 -9.26 5.39
N GLY A 41 11.35 -9.50 6.40
CA GLY A 41 10.06 -10.20 6.25
C GLY A 41 9.00 -9.46 5.41
N THR A 42 9.18 -8.17 5.12
CA THR A 42 8.20 -7.30 4.45
C THR A 42 8.78 -6.58 3.23
N GLU A 43 10.04 -6.87 2.84
CA GLU A 43 10.70 -6.24 1.69
C GLU A 43 9.92 -6.43 0.39
N LYS A 44 9.42 -7.64 0.13
CA LYS A 44 8.62 -7.93 -1.08
C LYS A 44 7.32 -7.12 -1.10
N MET A 45 6.61 -7.06 0.03
CA MET A 45 5.38 -6.29 0.15
C MET A 45 5.62 -4.78 -0.04
N GLN A 46 6.71 -4.25 0.52
CA GLN A 46 7.09 -2.85 0.27
C GLN A 46 7.36 -2.59 -1.22
N ALA A 47 8.06 -3.49 -1.90
CA ALA A 47 8.33 -3.38 -3.34
C ALA A 47 7.03 -3.41 -4.15
N ASP A 48 6.11 -4.32 -3.81
CA ASP A 48 4.82 -4.43 -4.48
C ASP A 48 3.97 -3.18 -4.29
N ILE A 49 3.90 -2.63 -3.08
CA ILE A 49 3.16 -1.39 -2.80
C ILE A 49 3.75 -0.22 -3.59
N LYS A 50 5.08 -0.04 -3.58
CA LYS A 50 5.77 1.00 -4.37
C LYS A 50 5.50 0.86 -5.87
N ARG A 51 5.49 -0.37 -6.38
CA ARG A 51 5.17 -0.65 -7.79
C ARG A 51 3.75 -0.23 -8.13
N ARG A 52 2.76 -0.56 -7.29
CA ARG A 52 1.35 -0.17 -7.49
C ARG A 52 1.19 1.36 -7.48
N ILE A 53 1.82 2.06 -6.54
CA ILE A 53 1.82 3.53 -6.48
C ILE A 53 2.37 4.13 -7.78
N SER A 54 3.50 3.61 -8.28
CA SER A 54 4.13 4.11 -9.51
C SER A 54 3.23 3.88 -10.74
N GLN A 55 2.61 2.71 -10.83
CA GLN A 55 1.68 2.38 -11.91
C GLN A 55 0.46 3.31 -11.91
N MET A 56 -0.19 3.45 -10.75
CA MET A 56 -1.37 4.32 -10.62
C MET A 56 -1.07 5.78 -10.94
N ARG A 57 0.09 6.30 -10.51
CA ARG A 57 0.50 7.67 -10.86
C ARG A 57 0.70 7.87 -12.36
N LYS A 58 1.19 6.85 -13.07
CA LYS A 58 1.34 6.89 -14.53
C LYS A 58 -0.01 6.83 -15.22
N ASP A 59 -0.93 6.03 -14.70
CA ASP A 59 -2.27 5.87 -15.27
C ASP A 59 -3.14 7.12 -15.06
N GLN A 60 -2.99 7.83 -13.93
CA GLN A 60 -3.63 9.13 -13.66
C GLN A 60 -3.08 10.29 -14.50
N ALA A 61 -1.84 10.18 -15.01
CA ALA A 61 -1.19 11.22 -15.80
C ALA A 61 -1.44 11.10 -17.31
N LYS A 62 -2.23 10.10 -17.73
CA LYS A 62 -2.68 9.91 -19.12
C LYS A 62 -4.07 10.46 -19.32
#